data_AF-A0A2G9SE15-F1
#
_entry.id   AF-A0A2G9SE15-F1
#
_cell.length_a   1.000
_cell.length_b   1.000
_cell.length_c   1.000
_cell.angle_alpha   90.00
_cell.angle_beta   90.00
_cell.angle_gamma   90.00
#
_symmetry.space_group_name_H-M   'P 1'
#
loop_
_entity.id
_entity.type
_entity.pdbx_description
1 polymer ?
#
loop_
_entity_poly.entity_id
_entity_poly.type
_entity_poly.pdbx_seq_one_letter_code
_entity_poly.pdbx_strand_id
1 'polypeptide(L)'
;HRNPLTLILYFIKVWDERLAKSAESWANQCKWDHGPNQLMRYIGQNLSIHSGRYRSIVDLVKSWYDERQHYSFPYPRECNPSCPNKCSGSVCSHYTQMVWASSNKLGCALNTCHNINVWGSTWRKAVLLVCNYSIKGNWIGESPYKLGRPCSACPPSYGGVCSNNMCFSGVKNNKLSWF
;
A
#
# COMPACT_ATOMS: atom_id res chain seq x y z
N HIS A 1 -16.12 -15.74 17.35
CA HIS A 1 -17.43 -15.30 16.86
C HIS A 1 -17.24 -14.25 15.77
N ARG A 2 -18.01 -14.36 14.68
CA ARG A 2 -17.80 -13.72 13.37
C ARG A 2 -17.64 -12.20 13.47
N ASN A 3 -16.61 -11.64 12.86
CA ASN A 3 -16.42 -10.20 12.77
C ASN A 3 -16.61 -9.75 11.31
N PRO A 4 -17.86 -9.55 10.82
CA PRO A 4 -18.09 -8.97 9.50
C PRO A 4 -18.11 -7.44 9.64
N LEU A 5 -17.12 -6.85 10.32
CA LEU A 5 -17.04 -5.39 10.40
C LEU A 5 -16.52 -4.87 9.07
N THR A 6 -17.46 -4.26 8.37
CA THR A 6 -17.33 -3.91 6.97
C THR A 6 -16.67 -2.54 6.80
N LEU A 7 -16.10 -2.34 5.62
CA LEU A 7 -15.14 -1.29 5.28
C LEU A 7 -15.89 -0.15 4.57
N ILE A 8 -15.76 1.11 5.00
CA ILE A 8 -16.52 2.22 4.36
C ILE A 8 -15.94 2.60 3.00
N LEU A 9 -14.60 2.61 2.86
CA LEU A 9 -13.90 3.17 1.71
C LEU A 9 -12.77 2.24 1.28
N TYR A 10 -12.97 1.57 0.15
CA TYR A 10 -11.87 1.03 -0.64
C TYR A 10 -11.99 1.64 -2.02
N PHE A 11 -10.98 2.37 -2.47
CA PHE A 11 -10.85 2.64 -3.89
C PHE A 11 -10.22 1.43 -4.57
N ILE A 12 -10.77 1.05 -5.73
CA ILE A 12 -10.01 0.21 -6.65
C ILE A 12 -8.77 0.99 -7.03
N LYS A 13 -7.60 0.44 -6.67
CA LYS A 13 -6.31 1.00 -7.05
C LYS A 13 -6.13 0.81 -8.55
N VAL A 14 -6.01 1.91 -9.28
CA VAL A 14 -5.70 1.91 -10.70
C VAL A 14 -4.19 1.95 -10.87
N TRP A 15 -3.67 1.19 -11.82
CA TRP A 15 -2.25 1.23 -12.15
C TRP A 15 -1.85 2.61 -12.68
N ASP A 16 -0.74 3.16 -12.18
CA ASP A 16 -0.18 4.44 -12.63
C ASP A 16 1.26 4.25 -13.10
N GLU A 17 1.48 4.45 -14.41
CA GLU A 17 2.78 4.27 -15.05
C GLU A 17 3.86 5.20 -14.50
N ARG A 18 3.50 6.39 -14.00
CA ARG A 18 4.49 7.31 -13.42
C ARG A 18 4.96 6.80 -12.06
N LEU A 19 4.04 6.26 -11.26
CA LEU A 19 4.39 5.61 -9.99
C LEU A 19 5.26 4.37 -10.22
N ALA A 20 4.96 3.58 -11.26
CA ALA A 20 5.72 2.39 -11.63
C ALA A 20 7.15 2.73 -12.08
N LYS A 21 7.31 3.71 -12.97
CA LYS A 21 8.64 4.22 -13.38
C LYS A 21 9.44 4.78 -12.21
N SER A 22 8.78 5.49 -11.29
CA SER A 22 9.44 5.97 -10.08
C SER A 22 9.84 4.82 -9.15
N ALA A 23 9.04 3.75 -9.07
CA ALA A 23 9.38 2.55 -8.28
C ALA A 23 10.56 1.80 -8.89
N GLU A 24 10.61 1.69 -10.23
CA GLU A 24 11.70 1.07 -10.97
C GLU A 24 13.01 1.82 -10.76
N SER A 25 13.00 3.14 -10.93
CA SER A 25 14.17 3.99 -10.68
C SER A 25 14.72 3.81 -9.26
N TRP A 26 13.85 3.65 -8.26
CA TRP A 26 14.26 3.40 -6.88
C TRP A 26 14.75 1.95 -6.64
N ALA A 27 14.07 0.95 -7.20
CA ALA A 27 14.48 -0.45 -7.11
C ALA A 27 15.88 -0.67 -7.72
N ASN A 28 16.22 0.09 -8.76
CA ASN A 28 17.53 0.08 -9.41
C ASN A 28 18.66 0.62 -8.53
N GLN A 29 18.35 1.40 -7.48
CA GLN A 29 19.37 1.88 -6.53
C GLN A 29 19.89 0.77 -5.63
N CYS A 30 19.18 -0.36 -5.52
CA CYS A 30 19.55 -1.47 -4.65
C CYS A 30 19.86 -1.05 -3.21
N LYS A 31 19.01 -0.16 -2.67
CA LYS A 31 19.08 0.36 -1.31
C LYS A 31 17.86 -0.14 -0.52
N TRP A 32 18.10 -0.76 0.63
CA TRP A 32 17.03 -1.13 1.57
C TRP A 32 16.63 0.07 2.42
N ASP A 33 15.96 1.03 1.77
CA ASP A 33 15.48 2.27 2.39
C ASP A 33 14.38 2.89 1.54
N HIS A 34 13.57 3.77 2.14
CA HIS A 34 12.54 4.50 1.43
C HIS A 34 13.13 5.61 0.56
N GLY A 35 12.51 5.88 -0.59
CA GLY A 35 12.91 7.01 -1.42
C GLY A 35 12.36 7.04 -2.85
N PRO A 36 12.78 8.04 -3.65
CA PRO A 36 13.69 9.13 -3.27
C PRO A 36 13.05 10.10 -2.28
N ASN A 37 13.83 10.67 -1.36
CA ASN A 37 13.36 11.52 -0.25
C ASN A 37 12.41 12.65 -0.68
N GLN A 38 12.68 13.25 -1.84
CA GLN A 38 11.91 14.37 -2.39
C GLN A 38 10.44 13.99 -2.68
N LEU A 39 10.16 12.72 -2.96
CA LEU A 39 8.83 12.18 -3.24
C LEU A 39 8.12 11.63 -2.01
N MET A 40 8.85 11.24 -0.94
CA MET A 40 8.28 10.56 0.23
C MET A 40 7.26 11.39 1.02
N ARG A 41 7.24 12.70 0.83
CA ARG A 41 6.19 13.60 1.35
C ARG A 41 4.86 13.53 0.59
N TYR A 42 4.86 13.05 -0.66
CA TYR A 42 3.69 13.05 -1.55
C TYR A 42 3.13 11.66 -1.84
N ILE A 43 3.97 10.62 -1.74
CA ILE A 43 3.58 9.23 -2.04
C ILE A 43 3.76 8.32 -0.82
N GLY A 44 2.98 7.23 -0.80
CA GLY A 44 3.25 6.08 0.03
C GLY A 44 4.23 5.12 -0.66
N GLN A 45 4.97 4.33 0.10
CA GLN A 45 5.87 3.32 -0.46
C GLN A 45 5.94 2.09 0.43
N ASN A 46 5.72 0.91 -0.16
CA ASN A 46 6.02 -0.36 0.48
C ASN A 46 7.25 -0.98 -0.18
N LEU A 47 8.09 -1.61 0.64
CA LEU A 47 9.28 -2.34 0.20
C LEU A 47 9.17 -3.79 0.65
N SER A 48 9.60 -4.72 -0.19
CA SER A 48 9.77 -6.13 0.19
C SER A 48 11.09 -6.61 -0.37
N ILE A 49 11.79 -7.43 0.40
CA ILE A 49 13.09 -7.94 0.01
C ILE A 49 13.21 -9.42 0.36
N HIS A 50 13.74 -10.20 -0.57
CA HIS A 50 13.99 -11.62 -0.36
C HIS A 50 15.30 -12.04 -0.98
N SER A 51 16.05 -12.91 -0.30
CA SER A 51 17.24 -13.55 -0.86
C SER A 51 16.99 -15.04 -1.10
N GLY A 52 17.62 -15.60 -2.13
CA GLY A 52 17.40 -17.00 -2.52
C GLY A 52 16.09 -17.20 -3.29
N ARG A 53 15.50 -18.40 -3.19
CA ARG A 53 14.29 -18.75 -3.93
C ARG A 53 13.05 -18.17 -3.22
N TYR A 54 12.30 -17.32 -3.91
CA TYR A 54 10.90 -16.99 -3.60
C TYR A 54 10.01 -17.59 -4.70
N ARG A 55 8.75 -17.92 -4.41
CA ARG A 55 7.91 -18.66 -5.38
C ARG A 55 7.26 -17.71 -6.37
N SER A 56 6.86 -16.52 -5.93
CA SER A 56 6.28 -15.51 -6.81
C SER A 56 6.25 -14.11 -6.18
N ILE A 57 5.99 -13.09 -7.01
CA ILE A 57 5.74 -11.71 -6.57
C ILE A 57 4.60 -11.65 -5.54
N VAL A 58 3.64 -12.57 -5.63
CA VAL A 58 2.53 -12.67 -4.67
C VAL A 58 3.05 -12.92 -3.26
N ASP A 59 4.13 -13.69 -3.07
CA ASP A 59 4.70 -13.93 -1.74
C ASP A 59 5.26 -12.63 -1.13
N LEU A 60 5.91 -11.80 -1.95
CA LEU A 60 6.49 -10.52 -1.52
C LEU A 60 5.43 -9.50 -1.11
N VAL A 61 4.26 -9.52 -1.77
CA VAL A 61 3.11 -8.67 -1.44
C VAL A 61 2.31 -9.27 -0.29
N LYS A 62 2.23 -10.60 -0.21
CA LYS A 62 1.50 -11.30 0.84
C LYS A 62 2.13 -11.07 2.21
N SER A 63 3.46 -10.94 2.30
CA SER A 63 4.11 -10.60 3.56
C SER A 63 3.61 -9.27 4.14
N TRP A 64 3.35 -8.26 3.29
CA TRP A 64 2.71 -7.02 3.72
C TRP A 64 1.27 -7.24 4.21
N TYR A 65 0.49 -8.05 3.49
CA TYR A 65 -0.89 -8.34 3.86
C TYR A 65 -0.99 -9.09 5.20
N ASP A 66 -0.08 -10.03 5.43
CA ASP A 66 -0.09 -10.90 6.61
C ASP A 66 0.20 -10.12 7.90
N GLU A 67 0.78 -8.91 7.83
CA GLU A 67 0.88 -8.00 8.99
C GLU A 67 -0.48 -7.66 9.62
N ARG A 68 -1.59 -7.85 8.89
CA ARG A 68 -2.96 -7.74 9.43
C ARG A 68 -3.18 -8.55 10.71
N GLN A 69 -2.45 -9.65 10.89
CA GLN A 69 -2.56 -10.53 12.06
C GLN A 69 -2.03 -9.86 13.34
N HIS A 70 -1.19 -8.83 13.18
CA HIS A 70 -0.61 -8.04 14.26
C HIS A 70 -1.23 -6.64 14.39
N TYR A 71 -2.05 -6.25 13.42
CA TYR A 71 -2.70 -4.95 13.39
C TYR A 71 -4.07 -4.99 14.06
N SER A 72 -4.28 -4.08 15.01
CA SER A 72 -5.59 -3.85 15.62
C SER A 72 -6.17 -2.51 15.15
N PHE A 73 -7.32 -2.56 14.49
CA PHE A 73 -7.98 -1.36 13.99
C PHE A 73 -8.36 -0.39 15.14
N PRO A 74 -8.06 0.92 15.04
CA PRO A 74 -8.51 1.92 16.00
C PRO A 74 -9.99 2.24 15.76
N TYR A 75 -10.86 1.90 16.70
CA TYR A 75 -12.29 2.20 16.57
C TYR A 75 -12.55 3.70 16.74
N PRO A 76 -13.65 4.26 16.17
CA PRO A 76 -13.94 5.69 16.24
C PRO A 76 -13.88 6.30 17.65
N ARG A 77 -14.28 5.54 18.67
CA ARG A 77 -14.22 5.96 20.09
C ARG A 77 -12.80 6.17 20.63
N GLU A 78 -11.80 5.57 19.99
CA GLU A 78 -10.38 5.69 20.34
C GLU A 78 -9.69 6.82 19.53
N CYS A 79 -10.37 7.41 18.56
CA CYS A 79 -9.85 8.43 17.67
C CYS A 79 -10.29 9.84 18.10
N ASN A 80 -9.64 10.40 19.12
CA ASN A 80 -9.90 11.77 19.57
C ASN A 80 -8.69 12.36 20.34
N PRO A 81 -8.01 13.42 19.85
CA PRO A 81 -8.14 14.04 18.53
C PRO A 81 -7.47 13.23 17.41
N SER A 82 -6.72 12.19 17.76
CA SER A 82 -5.97 11.33 16.85
C SER A 82 -6.26 9.86 17.13
N CYS A 83 -6.11 9.00 16.11
CA CYS A 83 -6.23 7.56 16.22
C CYS A 83 -4.91 6.92 16.68
N PRO A 84 -4.92 5.96 17.62
CA PRO A 84 -3.72 5.21 17.98
C PRO A 84 -3.34 4.23 16.88
N ASN A 85 -2.03 4.08 16.63
CA ASN A 85 -1.51 2.99 15.81
C ASN A 85 -1.23 1.77 16.69
N LYS A 86 -2.09 0.74 16.61
CA LYS A 86 -1.97 -0.48 17.43
C LYS A 86 -1.39 -1.62 16.60
N CYS A 87 -0.08 -1.79 16.69
CA CYS A 87 0.66 -2.87 16.05
C CYS A 87 1.38 -3.70 17.11
N SER A 88 1.11 -5.00 17.19
CA SER A 88 1.79 -5.91 18.11
C SER A 88 3.01 -6.60 17.48
N GLY A 89 3.24 -6.40 16.18
CA GLY A 89 4.37 -6.93 15.42
C GLY A 89 5.47 -5.89 15.26
N SER A 90 6.56 -6.26 14.59
CA SER A 90 7.63 -5.32 14.26
C SER A 90 7.19 -4.25 13.26
N VAL A 91 6.27 -4.60 12.34
CA VAL A 91 5.75 -3.71 11.30
C VAL A 91 4.29 -4.06 11.02
N CYS A 92 3.45 -3.02 10.87
CA CYS A 92 2.09 -3.12 10.33
C CYS A 92 1.80 -2.07 9.24
N SER A 93 2.78 -1.20 8.96
CA SER A 93 2.61 -0.06 8.07
C SER A 93 2.45 -0.46 6.60
N HIS A 94 2.96 -1.64 6.21
CA HIS A 94 2.77 -2.11 4.85
C HIS A 94 1.31 -2.54 4.63
N TYR A 95 0.75 -3.29 5.59
CA TYR A 95 -0.68 -3.63 5.57
C TYR A 95 -1.55 -2.39 5.54
N THR A 96 -1.34 -1.44 6.47
CA THR A 96 -2.17 -0.23 6.54
C THR A 96 -2.10 0.60 5.27
N GLN A 97 -0.95 0.66 4.60
CA GLN A 97 -0.82 1.31 3.29
C GLN A 97 -1.60 0.57 2.19
N MET A 98 -1.57 -0.76 2.17
CA MET A 98 -2.34 -1.56 1.19
C MET A 98 -3.84 -1.28 1.28
N VAL A 99 -4.34 -1.20 2.52
CA VAL A 99 -5.76 -0.96 2.81
C VAL A 99 -6.10 0.52 3.00
N TRP A 100 -5.17 1.43 2.73
CA TRP A 100 -5.42 2.85 2.90
C TRP A 100 -6.48 3.33 1.92
N ALA A 101 -7.60 3.80 2.49
CA ALA A 101 -8.83 4.09 1.79
C ALA A 101 -8.62 5.09 0.66
N SER A 102 -7.86 6.17 0.89
CA SER A 102 -7.64 7.25 -0.09
C SER A 102 -6.57 6.94 -1.14
N SER A 103 -5.79 5.87 -0.97
CA SER A 103 -4.81 5.45 -1.97
C SER A 103 -5.51 4.72 -3.11
N ASN A 104 -5.70 5.42 -4.23
CA ASN A 104 -6.44 4.96 -5.41
C ASN A 104 -5.56 4.70 -6.64
N LYS A 105 -4.25 4.93 -6.52
CA LYS A 105 -3.25 4.64 -7.55
C LYS A 105 -2.10 3.83 -6.98
N LEU A 106 -1.56 2.94 -7.80
CA LEU A 106 -0.46 2.04 -7.47
C LEU A 106 0.48 1.92 -8.67
N GLY A 107 1.79 1.90 -8.42
CA GLY A 107 2.78 1.48 -9.41
C GLY A 107 3.92 0.77 -8.71
N CYS A 108 4.35 -0.36 -9.27
CA CYS A 108 5.37 -1.21 -8.65
C CYS A 108 6.47 -1.59 -9.63
N ALA A 109 7.64 -1.94 -9.09
CA ALA A 109 8.74 -2.49 -9.86
C ALA A 109 9.58 -3.45 -9.01
N LEU A 110 10.26 -4.36 -9.70
CA LEU A 110 11.17 -5.33 -9.11
C LEU A 110 12.57 -5.13 -9.68
N ASN A 111 13.57 -5.33 -8.84
CA ASN A 111 14.94 -5.45 -9.30
C ASN A 111 15.67 -6.56 -8.54
N THR A 112 16.59 -7.25 -9.23
CA THR A 112 17.49 -8.21 -8.58
C THR A 112 18.82 -7.54 -8.30
N CYS A 113 19.08 -7.28 -7.03
CA CYS A 113 20.29 -6.64 -6.56
C CYS A 113 21.42 -7.65 -6.38
N HIS A 114 22.56 -7.40 -7.04
CA HIS A 114 23.73 -8.26 -6.91
C HIS A 114 24.21 -8.30 -5.45
N ASN A 115 24.34 -7.12 -4.83
CA ASN A 115 24.57 -6.92 -3.40
C ASN A 115 23.63 -5.83 -2.90
N ILE A 116 23.07 -6.01 -1.71
CA ILE A 116 22.28 -5.00 -1.00
C ILE A 116 22.51 -5.15 0.51
N ASN A 117 22.71 -4.04 1.22
CA ASN A 117 22.84 -4.06 2.68
C ASN A 117 21.44 -4.01 3.30
N VAL A 118 21.12 -5.00 4.12
CA VAL A 118 19.84 -5.14 4.81
C VAL A 118 20.17 -5.38 6.28
N TRP A 119 19.77 -4.44 7.15
CA TRP A 119 20.00 -4.52 8.61
C TRP A 119 21.46 -4.84 9.00
N GLY A 120 22.43 -4.21 8.31
CA GLY A 120 23.86 -4.38 8.60
C GLY A 120 24.49 -5.62 7.95
N SER A 121 23.71 -6.45 7.23
CA SER A 121 24.21 -7.64 6.53
C SER A 121 24.09 -7.49 5.02
N THR A 122 25.10 -7.93 4.27
CA THR A 122 25.04 -7.95 2.80
C THR A 122 24.29 -9.17 2.30
N TRP A 123 23.16 -8.95 1.64
CA TRP A 123 22.40 -9.98 0.95
C TRP A 123 22.82 -10.01 -0.52
N ARG A 124 23.09 -11.22 -1.03
CA ARG A 124 23.51 -11.44 -2.43
C ARG A 124 22.34 -11.90 -3.27
N LYS A 125 22.25 -11.41 -4.52
CA LYS A 125 21.19 -11.76 -5.48
C LYS A 125 19.80 -11.65 -4.86
N ALA A 126 19.56 -10.57 -4.12
CA ALA A 126 18.29 -10.34 -3.44
C ALA A 126 17.34 -9.61 -4.38
N VAL A 127 16.07 -10.02 -4.37
CA VAL A 127 15.01 -9.34 -5.11
C VAL A 127 14.39 -8.27 -4.22
N LEU A 128 14.39 -7.04 -4.72
CA LEU A 128 13.76 -5.88 -4.10
C LEU A 128 12.49 -5.52 -4.88
N LEU A 129 11.36 -5.54 -4.20
CA LEU A 129 10.08 -5.03 -4.67
C LEU A 129 9.85 -3.64 -4.09
N VAL A 130 9.53 -2.68 -4.95
CA VAL A 130 9.11 -1.33 -4.58
C VAL A 130 7.71 -1.11 -5.11
N CYS A 131 6.77 -0.70 -4.27
CA CYS A 131 5.43 -0.28 -4.68
C CYS A 131 5.13 1.11 -4.15
N ASN A 132 4.79 2.04 -5.04
CA ASN A 132 4.43 3.41 -4.75
C ASN A 132 2.91 3.61 -4.80
N TYR A 133 2.38 4.40 -3.86
CA TYR A 133 0.95 4.65 -3.68
C TYR A 133 0.65 6.15 -3.79
N SER A 134 -0.45 6.48 -4.46
CA SER A 134 -1.04 7.82 -4.43
C SER A 134 -2.55 7.71 -4.23
N ILE A 135 -3.20 8.51 -3.39
CA ILE A 135 -2.62 9.47 -2.44
C ILE A 135 -1.84 8.73 -1.34
N LYS A 136 -0.82 9.37 -0.75
CA LYS A 136 -0.07 8.84 0.39
C LYS A 136 -0.99 8.42 1.54
N GLY A 137 -0.73 7.25 2.13
CA GLY A 137 -1.35 6.79 3.35
C GLY A 137 -0.45 6.86 4.58
N ASN A 138 -0.82 6.13 5.63
CA ASN A 138 -0.09 6.05 6.90
C ASN A 138 0.14 7.42 7.56
N TRP A 139 -0.86 8.29 7.48
CA TRP A 139 -0.85 9.57 8.20
C TRP A 139 -0.92 9.32 9.71
N ILE A 140 -0.01 9.95 10.45
CA ILE A 140 0.05 9.83 11.91
C ILE A 140 -1.25 10.36 12.50
N GLY A 141 -1.89 9.57 13.36
CA GLY A 141 -3.15 9.94 13.98
C GLY A 141 -4.39 9.67 13.13
N GLU A 142 -4.25 9.05 11.95
CA GLU A 142 -5.38 8.65 11.12
C GLU A 142 -5.54 7.12 11.06
N SER A 143 -6.79 6.68 10.89
CA SER A 143 -7.11 5.28 10.60
C SER A 143 -7.02 5.02 9.10
N PRO A 144 -6.65 3.80 8.66
CA PRO A 144 -6.47 3.52 7.24
C PRO A 144 -7.76 3.60 6.43
N TYR A 145 -8.91 3.38 7.06
CA TYR A 145 -10.23 3.50 6.46
C TYR A 145 -11.26 3.79 7.55
N LYS A 146 -12.45 4.26 7.16
CA LYS A 146 -13.57 4.45 8.09
C LYS A 146 -14.34 3.12 8.25
N LEU A 147 -14.92 2.90 9.43
CA LEU A 147 -15.70 1.69 9.77
C LEU A 147 -17.20 1.88 9.54
N GLY A 148 -17.86 0.96 8.82
CA GLY A 148 -19.26 1.10 8.41
C GLY A 148 -19.62 0.32 7.12
N ARG A 149 -20.79 0.57 6.54
CA ARG A 149 -21.30 -0.21 5.40
C ARG A 149 -20.43 0.02 4.16
N PRO A 150 -20.12 -1.02 3.35
CA PRO A 150 -19.44 -0.86 2.08
C PRO A 150 -20.03 0.22 1.22
N CYS A 151 -19.15 1.04 0.66
CA CYS A 151 -19.48 2.07 -0.31
C CYS A 151 -20.42 3.17 0.20
N SER A 152 -20.76 3.20 1.50
CA SER A 152 -21.70 4.18 2.05
C SER A 152 -21.15 5.60 2.11
N ALA A 153 -19.86 5.78 1.84
CA ALA A 153 -19.23 7.09 1.75
C ALA A 153 -18.38 7.27 0.48
N CYS A 154 -18.64 6.50 -0.58
CA CYS A 154 -17.94 6.71 -1.85
C CYS A 154 -18.12 8.16 -2.33
N PRO A 155 -17.05 8.84 -2.78
CA PRO A 155 -17.16 10.19 -3.31
C PRO A 155 -18.06 10.20 -4.56
N PRO A 156 -18.85 11.27 -4.78
CA PRO A 156 -19.69 11.40 -5.98
C PRO A 156 -18.91 11.27 -7.30
N SER A 157 -17.61 11.63 -7.31
CA SER A 157 -16.72 11.47 -8.48
C SER A 157 -16.52 10.01 -8.92
N TYR A 158 -16.87 9.03 -8.08
CA TYR A 158 -16.85 7.61 -8.42
C TYR A 158 -18.23 7.12 -8.93
N GLY A 159 -19.17 8.02 -9.23
CA GLY A 159 -20.47 7.67 -9.80
C GLY A 159 -21.36 6.80 -8.89
N GLY A 160 -21.03 6.69 -7.60
CA GLY A 160 -21.77 5.89 -6.62
C GLY A 160 -21.72 4.38 -6.86
N VAL A 161 -20.89 3.89 -7.79
CA VAL A 161 -20.85 2.46 -8.13
C VAL A 161 -20.02 1.69 -7.10
N CYS A 162 -20.63 0.65 -6.54
CA CYS A 162 -20.00 -0.27 -5.61
C CYS A 162 -19.75 -1.62 -6.28
N SER A 163 -18.49 -2.05 -6.33
CA SER A 163 -18.09 -3.34 -6.88
C SER A 163 -17.16 -4.05 -5.90
N ASN A 164 -17.48 -5.28 -5.50
CA ASN A 164 -16.70 -6.07 -4.53
C ASN A 164 -16.40 -5.30 -3.23
N ASN A 165 -17.38 -4.55 -2.71
CA ASN A 165 -17.25 -3.67 -1.54
C ASN A 165 -16.28 -2.49 -1.71
N MET A 166 -15.97 -2.11 -2.95
CA MET A 166 -15.07 -1.00 -3.29
C MET A 166 -15.78 0.05 -4.16
N CYS A 167 -15.42 1.32 -3.94
CA CYS A 167 -15.79 2.45 -4.77
C CYS A 167 -15.11 2.35 -6.13
N PHE A 168 -15.90 2.33 -7.20
CA PHE A 168 -15.42 2.20 -8.57
C PHE A 168 -15.91 3.35 -9.44
N SER A 169 -15.02 4.08 -10.10
CA SER A 169 -15.38 5.26 -10.88
C SER A 169 -15.94 4.96 -12.27
N GLY A 170 -16.20 3.70 -12.61
CA GLY A 170 -16.80 3.36 -13.90
C GLY A 170 -15.91 3.65 -15.11
N VAL A 171 -14.62 3.98 -14.93
CA VAL A 171 -13.71 4.32 -16.03
C VAL A 171 -13.58 3.11 -16.96
N LYS A 172 -14.21 3.19 -18.14
CA LYS A 172 -14.21 2.15 -19.18
C LYS A 172 -12.94 2.11 -20.05
N ASN A 173 -11.87 2.85 -19.72
CA ASN A 173 -10.74 2.99 -20.64
C ASN A 173 -9.45 2.32 -20.13
N ASN A 174 -9.16 1.14 -20.70
CA ASN A 174 -7.80 0.69 -21.01
C ASN A 174 -7.21 1.49 -22.19
N LYS A 175 -7.42 2.81 -22.23
CA LYS A 175 -6.78 3.69 -23.20
C LYS A 175 -6.07 4.81 -22.47
N LEU A 176 -4.77 4.61 -22.32
CA LEU A 176 -3.77 5.66 -22.12
C LEU A 176 -4.00 6.73 -23.20
N SER A 177 -4.64 7.84 -22.85
CA SER A 177 -4.56 9.05 -23.65
C SER A 177 -3.20 9.67 -23.37
N TRP A 178 -2.25 9.36 -24.25
CA TRP A 178 -0.99 10.07 -24.38
C TRP A 178 -1.27 11.48 -24.88
N PHE A 179 -0.84 12.48 -24.12
CA PHE A 179 -0.53 13.83 -24.58
C PHE A 179 0.81 14.22 -23.96
#